data_AF-A0A924MMC6-F1
#
_entry.id   AF-A0A924MMC6-F1
#
_cell.length_a   1.000
_cell.length_b   1.000
_cell.length_c   1.000
_cell.angle_alpha   90.00
_cell.angle_beta   90.00
_cell.angle_gamma   90.00
#
_symmetry.space_group_name_H-M   'P 1'
#
loop_
_entity.id
_entity.type
_entity.pdbx_description
1 polymer ?
#
loop_
_entity_poly.entity_id
_entity_poly.type
_entity_poly.pdbx_seq_one_letter_code
_entity_poly.pdbx_strand_id
1 'polypeptide(L)'
;MGIGADVIKLNRKLNYRAAEAYMNRVRRNPDVQYIEIDKVMRPTFTPNDPYYAGNQWHYFEAVGGIRMPTAWDLATGTGVVVAVLDTGITTHSDLAANIVAGYDFIEDIATARDGNGRDADPSDTGDWAAMDECPGGNVKENSSWHGTHVAG
;
A
#
# COMPACT_ATOMS: atom_id res chain seq x y z
N MET A 1 -21.32 -34.04 13.00
CA MET A 1 -20.77 -34.38 11.66
C MET A 1 -19.26 -34.43 11.81
N GLY A 2 -18.71 -35.60 12.14
CA GLY A 2 -17.28 -35.77 12.41
C GLY A 2 -16.58 -36.35 11.19
N ILE A 3 -15.66 -35.59 10.62
CA ILE A 3 -14.84 -36.00 9.47
C ILE A 3 -13.69 -36.93 9.90
N GLY A 4 -13.97 -38.01 10.62
CA GLY A 4 -13.06 -39.15 10.82
C GLY A 4 -11.58 -38.92 11.19
N ALA A 5 -11.20 -37.77 11.76
CA ALA A 5 -9.82 -37.41 12.05
C ALA A 5 -9.62 -37.08 13.54
N ASP A 6 -8.46 -37.47 14.07
CA ASP A 6 -8.05 -37.20 15.44
C ASP A 6 -7.02 -36.07 15.51
N VAL A 7 -7.19 -35.17 16.48
CA VAL A 7 -6.22 -34.08 16.73
C VAL A 7 -5.12 -34.57 17.66
N ILE A 8 -3.89 -34.64 17.15
CA ILE A 8 -2.71 -34.98 17.94
C ILE A 8 -2.09 -33.72 18.53
N LYS A 9 -2.22 -33.53 19.85
CA LYS A 9 -1.54 -32.45 20.57
C LYS A 9 -0.12 -32.87 20.97
N LEU A 10 0.86 -32.07 20.58
CA LEU A 10 2.25 -32.28 20.96
C LEU A 10 2.56 -31.60 22.30
N ASN A 11 3.54 -32.14 23.03
CA ASN A 11 4.00 -31.59 24.31
C ASN A 11 4.74 -30.26 24.20
N ARG A 12 5.06 -29.81 22.98
CA ARG A 12 5.68 -28.52 22.69
C ARG A 12 5.26 -28.00 21.32
N LYS A 13 5.32 -26.68 21.16
CA LYS A 13 5.16 -26.04 19.85
C LYS A 13 6.36 -26.39 18.95
N LEU A 14 6.07 -26.86 17.74
CA LEU A 14 7.09 -27.10 16.70
C LEU A 14 7.15 -25.89 15.77
N ASN A 15 8.36 -25.57 15.28
CA ASN A 15 8.50 -24.68 14.12
C ASN A 15 8.18 -25.46 12.83
N TYR A 16 8.02 -24.76 11.71
CA TYR A 16 7.60 -25.36 10.44
C TYR A 16 8.44 -26.58 10.03
N ARG A 17 9.77 -26.45 10.04
CA ARG A 17 10.68 -27.55 9.68
C ARG A 17 10.53 -28.77 10.60
N ALA A 18 10.38 -28.57 11.91
CA ALA A 18 10.21 -29.66 12.86
C ALA A 18 8.83 -30.33 12.71
N ALA A 19 7.78 -29.57 12.40
CA ALA A 19 6.44 -30.09 12.14
C ALA A 19 6.41 -30.95 10.87
N GLU A 20 7.06 -30.50 9.80
CA GLU A 20 7.18 -31.26 8.54
C GLU A 20 7.96 -32.58 8.74
N ALA A 21 9.07 -32.54 9.48
CA ALA A 21 9.83 -33.75 9.83
C ALA A 21 8.99 -34.73 10.67
N TYR A 22 8.19 -34.23 11.60
CA TYR A 22 7.26 -35.05 12.38
C TYR A 22 6.18 -35.69 11.50
N MET A 23 5.54 -34.90 10.62
CA MET A 23 4.56 -35.43 9.66
C MET A 23 5.15 -36.53 8.78
N ASN A 24 6.36 -36.34 8.23
CA ASN A 24 7.03 -37.34 7.40
C ASN A 24 7.35 -38.63 8.17
N ARG A 25 7.47 -38.58 9.51
CA ARG A 25 7.58 -39.78 10.34
C ARG A 25 6.23 -40.45 10.53
N VAL A 26 5.18 -39.69 10.82
CA VAL A 26 3.83 -40.23 11.06
C VAL A 26 3.21 -40.79 9.79
N ARG A 27 3.44 -40.17 8.62
CA ARG A 27 3.01 -40.67 7.30
C ARG A 27 3.56 -42.05 6.94
N ARG A 28 4.64 -42.49 7.59
CA ARG A 28 5.23 -43.82 7.37
C ARG A 28 4.54 -44.93 8.17
N ASN A 29 3.62 -44.57 9.08
CA ASN A 29 2.82 -45.58 9.77
C ASN A 29 1.70 -46.06 8.82
N PRO A 30 1.62 -47.37 8.49
CA PRO A 30 0.57 -47.90 7.61
C PRO A 30 -0.86 -47.67 8.14
N ASP A 31 -1.04 -47.42 9.43
CA ASP A 31 -2.34 -47.11 10.03
C ASP A 31 -2.77 -45.64 9.83
N VAL A 32 -1.92 -44.80 9.24
CA VAL A 32 -2.20 -43.37 9.01
C VAL A 32 -2.56 -43.14 7.55
N GLN A 33 -3.84 -42.85 7.29
CA GLN A 33 -4.33 -42.52 5.94
C GLN A 33 -3.82 -41.14 5.46
N TYR A 34 -3.87 -40.12 6.33
CA TYR A 34 -3.33 -38.78 6.05
C TYR A 34 -2.94 -38.06 7.34
N ILE A 35 -2.06 -37.06 7.22
CA ILE A 35 -1.73 -36.12 8.30
C ILE A 35 -1.43 -34.75 7.71
N GLU A 36 -1.97 -33.73 8.37
CA GLU A 36 -1.79 -32.31 8.05
C GLU A 36 -1.45 -31.50 9.30
N ILE A 37 -0.85 -30.33 9.09
CA ILE A 37 -0.58 -29.39 10.17
C ILE A 37 -1.87 -28.63 10.46
N ASP A 38 -2.36 -28.72 11.70
CA ASP A 38 -3.34 -27.78 12.21
C ASP A 38 -2.70 -26.38 12.32
N LYS A 39 -3.04 -25.52 11.37
CA LYS A 39 -2.53 -24.16 11.26
C LYS A 39 -3.67 -23.17 11.50
N VAL A 40 -3.39 -22.14 12.30
CA VAL A 40 -4.28 -20.99 12.38
C VAL A 40 -4.24 -20.27 11.03
N MET A 41 -5.34 -20.37 10.29
CA MET A 41 -5.54 -19.55 9.10
C MET A 41 -5.76 -18.10 9.55
N ARG A 42 -5.04 -17.17 8.94
CA ARG A 42 -5.26 -15.74 9.11
C ARG A 42 -5.96 -15.21 7.86
N PRO A 43 -6.96 -14.33 7.99
CA PRO A 43 -7.46 -13.61 6.83
C PRO A 43 -6.29 -12.83 6.22
N THR A 44 -6.14 -12.92 4.91
CA THR A 44 -5.19 -12.13 4.13
C THR A 44 -5.93 -10.92 3.57
N PHE A 45 -5.42 -9.72 3.79
CA PHE A 45 -6.02 -8.49 3.29
C PHE A 45 -5.68 -8.30 1.81
N THR A 46 -6.73 -8.30 0.98
CA THR A 46 -6.66 -7.88 -0.42
C THR A 46 -7.67 -6.75 -0.59
N PRO A 47 -7.25 -5.56 -1.05
CA PRO A 47 -8.16 -4.45 -1.31
C PRO A 47 -9.22 -4.81 -2.37
N ASN A 48 -10.38 -4.17 -2.28
CA ASN A 48 -11.49 -4.35 -3.22
C ASN A 48 -11.63 -3.22 -4.25
N ASP A 49 -10.62 -2.35 -4.33
CA ASP A 49 -10.56 -1.22 -5.25
C ASP A 49 -10.60 -1.69 -6.70
N PRO A 50 -11.44 -1.11 -7.58
CA PRO A 50 -11.68 -1.64 -8.92
C PRO A 50 -10.43 -1.79 -9.80
N TYR A 51 -9.44 -0.93 -9.60
CA TYR A 51 -8.20 -0.90 -10.39
C TYR A 51 -7.02 -1.62 -9.71
N TYR A 52 -7.18 -2.10 -8.47
CA TYR A 52 -6.08 -2.73 -7.73
C TYR A 52 -5.50 -3.93 -8.50
N ALA A 53 -6.36 -4.89 -8.87
CA ALA A 53 -5.91 -6.12 -9.51
C ALA A 53 -5.39 -5.94 -10.94
N GLY A 54 -5.87 -4.92 -11.67
CA GLY A 54 -5.56 -4.71 -13.09
C GLY A 54 -4.40 -3.74 -13.34
N ASN A 55 -4.20 -2.75 -12.48
CA ASN A 55 -3.35 -1.61 -12.77
C ASN A 55 -2.22 -1.43 -11.76
N GLN A 56 -2.39 -1.85 -10.50
CA GLN A 56 -1.43 -1.59 -9.41
C GLN A 56 -0.47 -2.76 -9.16
N TRP A 57 0.12 -3.28 -10.24
CA TRP A 57 1.04 -4.42 -10.23
C TRP A 57 2.20 -4.24 -9.22
N HIS A 58 2.67 -3.00 -9.07
CA HIS A 58 3.77 -2.60 -8.17
C HIS A 58 3.49 -2.91 -6.69
N TYR A 59 2.24 -3.19 -6.30
CA TYR A 59 1.93 -3.61 -4.93
C TYR A 59 2.15 -5.10 -4.67
N PHE A 60 1.89 -5.98 -5.65
CA PHE A 60 1.77 -7.42 -5.39
C PHE A 60 2.55 -8.34 -6.34
N GLU A 61 2.98 -7.88 -7.51
CA GLU A 61 3.67 -8.76 -8.45
C GLU A 61 5.03 -9.25 -7.92
N ALA A 62 5.41 -10.47 -8.34
CA ALA A 62 6.64 -11.09 -7.88
C ALA A 62 7.91 -10.36 -8.36
N VAL A 63 7.84 -9.75 -9.55
CA VAL A 63 8.92 -8.96 -10.15
C VAL A 63 8.50 -7.50 -10.14
N GLY A 64 9.30 -6.64 -9.51
CA GLY A 64 9.02 -5.19 -9.42
C GLY A 64 7.98 -4.79 -8.37
N GLY A 65 7.24 -5.73 -7.77
CA GLY A 65 6.31 -5.44 -6.69
C GLY A 65 6.95 -5.36 -5.30
N ILE A 66 6.30 -4.62 -4.39
CA ILE A 66 6.81 -4.37 -3.01
C ILE A 66 6.22 -5.30 -1.94
N ARG A 67 5.39 -6.27 -2.33
CA ARG A 67 4.74 -7.27 -1.44
C ARG A 67 3.81 -6.69 -0.39
N MET A 68 3.03 -5.66 -0.75
CA MET A 68 2.05 -5.01 0.14
C MET A 68 1.05 -5.97 0.79
N PRO A 69 0.48 -7.01 0.13
CA PRO A 69 -0.51 -7.87 0.77
C PRO A 69 -0.02 -8.51 2.07
N THR A 70 1.22 -9.00 2.07
CA THR A 70 1.83 -9.58 3.28
C THR A 70 2.14 -8.54 4.36
N ALA A 71 2.34 -7.28 3.98
CA ALA A 71 2.57 -6.18 4.93
C ALA A 71 1.24 -5.73 5.57
N TRP A 72 0.16 -5.61 4.79
CA TRP A 72 -1.16 -5.21 5.29
C TRP A 72 -1.75 -6.20 6.30
N ASP A 73 -1.40 -7.49 6.21
CA ASP A 73 -1.74 -8.49 7.22
C ASP A 73 -1.11 -8.21 8.60
N LEU A 74 -0.08 -7.35 8.65
CA LEU A 74 0.67 -6.99 9.85
C LEU A 74 0.38 -5.54 10.29
N ALA A 75 0.33 -4.60 9.35
CA ALA A 75 0.09 -3.19 9.61
C ALA A 75 -0.39 -2.44 8.36
N THR A 76 -1.26 -1.45 8.56
CA THR A 76 -1.76 -0.55 7.52
C THR A 76 -1.28 0.89 7.68
N GLY A 77 -0.41 1.16 8.66
CA GLY A 77 0.07 2.51 8.96
C GLY A 77 -0.87 3.35 9.84
N THR A 78 -1.87 2.74 10.49
CA THR A 78 -2.78 3.46 11.40
C THR A 78 -2.02 4.27 12.46
N GLY A 79 -2.33 5.56 12.56
CA GLY A 79 -1.71 6.50 13.50
C GLY A 79 -0.38 7.10 13.03
N VAL A 80 0.09 6.76 11.83
CA VAL A 80 1.25 7.39 11.19
C VAL A 80 0.78 8.54 10.31
N VAL A 81 1.50 9.67 10.38
CA VAL A 81 1.32 10.82 9.48
C VAL A 81 2.53 10.90 8.57
N VAL A 82 2.30 11.01 7.26
CA VAL A 82 3.34 11.17 6.24
C VAL A 82 3.17 12.54 5.60
N ALA A 83 4.24 13.34 5.56
CA ALA A 83 4.26 14.60 4.85
C ALA A 83 4.78 14.38 3.42
N VAL A 84 4.03 14.87 2.43
CA VAL A 84 4.42 14.87 1.01
C VAL A 84 4.78 16.31 0.64
N LEU A 85 6.06 16.53 0.30
CA LEU A 85 6.57 17.84 -0.13
C LEU A 85 6.62 17.85 -1.66
N ASP A 86 5.58 18.39 -2.28
CA ASP A 86 5.33 18.25 -3.72
C ASP A 86 4.47 19.43 -4.22
N THR A 87 3.84 19.31 -5.40
CA THR A 87 3.03 20.38 -6.06
C THR A 87 1.76 20.79 -5.32
N GLY A 88 1.42 20.11 -4.22
CA GLY A 88 0.18 20.28 -3.48
C GLY A 88 -0.76 19.08 -3.65
N ILE A 89 -2.03 19.28 -3.30
CA ILE A 89 -3.06 18.23 -3.34
C ILE A 89 -4.35 18.73 -3.97
N THR A 90 -4.95 17.92 -4.84
CA THR A 90 -6.28 18.18 -5.41
C THR A 90 -7.36 17.52 -4.55
N THR A 91 -8.55 18.11 -4.50
CA THR A 91 -9.72 17.44 -3.89
C THR A 91 -10.10 16.22 -4.73
N HIS A 92 -9.75 15.02 -4.25
CA HIS A 92 -10.01 13.75 -4.90
C HIS A 92 -10.80 12.80 -3.98
N SER A 93 -11.85 12.16 -4.47
CA SER A 93 -12.74 11.33 -3.65
C SER A 93 -12.05 10.15 -2.99
N ASP A 94 -11.02 9.60 -3.65
CA ASP A 94 -10.26 8.45 -3.16
C ASP A 94 -9.16 8.84 -2.15
N LEU A 95 -8.89 10.13 -2.00
CA LEU A 95 -7.86 10.65 -1.08
C LEU A 95 -8.48 11.43 0.09
N ALA A 96 -9.64 12.06 -0.09
CA ALA A 96 -10.23 13.01 0.86
C ALA A 96 -10.32 12.50 2.31
N ALA A 97 -10.52 11.19 2.51
CA ALA A 97 -10.58 10.59 3.85
C ALA A 97 -9.21 10.42 4.53
N ASN A 98 -8.12 10.46 3.77
CA ASN A 98 -6.76 10.19 4.21
C ASN A 98 -5.86 11.44 4.21
N ILE A 99 -6.39 12.61 3.89
CA ILE A 99 -5.67 13.88 3.93
C ILE A 99 -5.89 14.57 5.28
N VAL A 100 -4.82 15.13 5.82
CA VAL A 100 -4.83 16.02 6.99
C VAL A 100 -4.42 17.43 6.57
N ALA A 101 -4.65 18.43 7.43
CA ALA A 101 -4.24 19.80 7.13
C ALA A 101 -2.73 19.88 6.83
N GLY A 102 -2.40 20.58 5.74
CA GLY A 102 -1.03 20.86 5.29
C GLY A 102 -0.71 22.35 5.34
N TYR A 103 0.25 22.77 4.52
CA TYR A 103 0.68 24.17 4.41
C TYR A 103 1.35 24.40 3.04
N ASP A 104 1.09 25.55 2.43
CA ASP A 104 1.78 26.00 1.22
C ASP A 104 3.03 26.81 1.60
N PHE A 105 4.18 26.42 1.07
CA PHE A 105 5.46 27.07 1.32
C PHE A 105 5.99 27.90 0.14
N ILE A 106 5.28 27.95 -0.98
CA ILE A 106 5.62 28.73 -2.16
C ILE A 106 5.43 30.21 -1.83
N GLU A 107 6.51 30.99 -1.99
CA GLU A 107 6.50 32.42 -1.66
C GLU A 107 6.29 33.29 -2.90
N ASP A 108 6.76 32.82 -4.06
CA ASP A 108 6.58 33.54 -5.31
C ASP A 108 5.15 33.36 -5.82
N ILE A 109 4.39 34.45 -5.86
CA ILE A 109 2.96 34.46 -6.20
C ILE A 109 2.72 33.93 -7.63
N ALA A 110 3.63 34.20 -8.56
CA ALA A 110 3.50 33.72 -9.94
C ALA A 110 3.67 32.19 -10.03
N THR A 111 4.55 31.63 -9.19
CA THR A 111 4.74 30.18 -9.06
C THR A 111 3.59 29.52 -8.30
N ALA A 112 3.11 30.13 -7.22
CA ALA A 112 2.01 29.61 -6.38
C ALA A 112 0.67 29.60 -7.11
N ARG A 113 0.41 30.60 -7.97
CA ARG A 113 -0.82 30.73 -8.79
C ARG A 113 -2.15 30.75 -8.01
N ASP A 114 -2.09 30.97 -6.70
CA ASP A 114 -3.23 31.06 -5.78
C ASP A 114 -3.62 32.51 -5.42
N GLY A 115 -2.73 33.47 -5.70
CA GLY A 115 -2.94 34.91 -5.47
C GLY A 115 -2.19 35.47 -4.25
N ASN A 116 -1.42 34.65 -3.54
CA ASN A 116 -0.58 35.08 -2.44
C ASN A 116 0.71 34.25 -2.38
N GLY A 117 1.49 34.42 -1.30
CA GLY A 117 2.54 33.46 -0.96
C GLY A 117 2.11 32.71 0.29
N ARG A 118 2.98 31.81 0.76
CA ARG A 118 2.87 30.98 1.97
C ARG A 118 1.62 31.15 2.83
N ASP A 119 0.76 30.15 2.80
CA ASP A 119 -0.45 30.12 3.61
C ASP A 119 -0.84 28.67 3.98
N ALA A 120 -2.03 28.52 4.57
CA ALA A 120 -2.48 27.25 5.13
C ALA A 120 -3.26 26.36 4.15
N ASP A 121 -3.43 26.76 2.89
CA ASP A 121 -4.13 26.02 1.84
C ASP A 121 -3.13 25.36 0.88
N PRO A 122 -2.79 24.07 1.05
CA PRO A 122 -1.82 23.36 0.20
C PRO A 122 -2.43 22.86 -1.12
N SER A 123 -3.48 23.51 -1.63
CA SER A 123 -4.19 23.07 -2.82
C SER A 123 -3.31 23.18 -4.06
N ASP A 124 -3.26 22.13 -4.88
CA ASP A 124 -2.57 22.18 -6.17
C ASP A 124 -3.40 23.02 -7.15
N THR A 125 -2.92 24.22 -7.49
CA THR A 125 -3.56 25.11 -8.47
C THR A 125 -3.27 24.71 -9.93
N GLY A 126 -2.39 23.73 -10.12
CA GLY A 126 -1.87 23.29 -11.40
C GLY A 126 -0.58 24.00 -11.79
N ASP A 127 0.46 23.22 -12.04
CA ASP A 127 1.80 23.63 -12.48
C ASP A 127 1.97 23.65 -14.01
N TRP A 128 0.87 23.74 -14.76
CA TRP A 128 0.92 23.88 -16.22
C TRP A 128 1.77 25.10 -16.62
N ALA A 129 2.41 25.02 -17.79
CA ALA A 129 3.23 26.10 -18.30
C ALA A 129 2.94 26.37 -19.78
N ALA A 130 2.84 27.65 -20.14
CA ALA A 130 2.89 28.11 -21.52
C ALA A 130 4.32 27.97 -22.08
N MET A 131 4.46 28.14 -23.40
CA MET A 131 5.77 28.11 -24.04
C MET A 131 6.65 29.24 -23.51
N ASP A 132 7.89 28.91 -23.14
CA ASP A 132 8.90 29.82 -22.59
C ASP A 132 8.48 30.58 -21.32
N GLU A 133 7.55 30.03 -20.54
CA GLU A 133 7.12 30.59 -19.25
C GLU A 133 8.12 30.28 -18.12
N CYS A 134 8.71 29.09 -18.15
CA CYS A 134 9.62 28.61 -17.11
C CYS A 134 11.08 29.06 -17.38
N PRO A 135 11.86 29.36 -16.32
CA PRO A 135 13.26 29.70 -16.46
C PRO A 135 14.06 28.62 -17.22
N GLY A 136 14.82 29.03 -18.24
CA GLY A 136 15.56 28.11 -19.12
C GLY A 136 14.82 27.73 -20.40
N GLY A 137 13.57 28.19 -20.56
CA GLY A 137 12.72 27.85 -21.69
C GLY A 137 12.06 26.49 -21.50
N ASN A 138 10.79 26.38 -21.87
CA ASN A 138 10.02 25.15 -21.80
C ASN A 138 9.06 25.08 -22.98
N VAL A 139 8.66 23.86 -23.33
CA VAL A 139 7.50 23.67 -24.20
C VAL A 139 6.23 23.81 -23.38
N LYS A 140 5.10 24.05 -24.06
CA LYS A 140 3.80 24.07 -23.38
C LYS A 140 3.54 22.72 -22.71
N GLU A 141 3.17 22.76 -21.43
CA GLU A 141 2.91 21.59 -20.58
C GLU A 141 1.54 21.71 -19.90
N ASN A 142 0.89 20.57 -19.67
CA ASN A 142 -0.31 20.48 -18.84
C ASN A 142 0.11 20.25 -17.39
N SER A 143 -0.78 20.57 -16.43
CA SER A 143 -0.51 20.32 -15.03
C SER A 143 -0.21 18.84 -14.77
N SER A 144 0.80 18.58 -13.94
CA SER A 144 1.29 17.27 -13.57
C SER A 144 0.37 16.57 -12.57
N TRP A 145 -0.24 17.34 -11.66
CA TRP A 145 -0.92 16.83 -10.48
C TRP A 145 -0.04 15.87 -9.68
N HIS A 146 1.27 16.12 -9.71
CA HIS A 146 2.29 15.19 -9.26
C HIS A 146 2.12 14.86 -7.77
N GLY A 147 1.88 15.87 -6.92
CA GLY A 147 1.64 15.66 -5.49
C GLY A 147 0.41 14.80 -5.19
N THR A 148 -0.65 14.95 -5.99
CA THR A 148 -1.86 14.11 -5.87
C THR A 148 -1.59 12.66 -6.25
N HIS A 149 -0.78 12.42 -7.28
CA HIS A 149 -0.37 11.06 -7.65
C HIS A 149 0.60 10.45 -6.63
N VAL A 150 1.52 11.23 -6.06
CA VAL A 150 2.46 10.73 -5.05
C VAL A 150 1.75 10.41 -3.73
N ALA A 151 0.71 11.15 -3.38
CA ALA A 151 -0.05 10.95 -2.14
C ALA A 151 -0.99 9.72 -2.16
N GLY A 152 -1.35 9.19 -3.33
CA GLY A 152 -2.24 8.03 -3.51
C GLY A 152 -1.51 6.73 -3.84
#